data_AF-A0A1D7YL14-F1
#
_entry.id   AF-A0A1D7YL14-F1
#
_cell.length_a   1.000
_cell.length_b   1.000
_cell.length_c   1.000
_cell.angle_alpha   90.00
_cell.angle_beta   90.00
_cell.angle_gamma   90.00
#
_symmetry.space_group_name_H-M   'P 1'
#
loop_
_entity.id
_entity.type
_entity.pdbx_description
1 polymer ?
#
loop_
_entity_poly.entity_id
_entity_poly.type
_entity_poly.pdbx_seq_one_letter_code
_entity_poly.pdbx_strand_id
1 'polypeptide(L)'
;MRALRTLVKTVRLADKLSVAKVYTTGKHRFEAEIWAKGKKFGTLVAKGKPAHGQNNGLHVTLHPNGRVTSWVERAEPKPKPQPVAKRVLVVTRTLADDASTAKVYKLGPNHYEADIYADGTKLDTLVAKGRSACGQDNGLHVALQPDGQLTSWVDDAPKTETANDTSDTVTPAEPTVVVRTN
;
A
#
# COMPACT_ATOMS: atom_id res chain seq x y z
N MET A 1 -7.74 26.89 55.13
CA MET A 1 -8.39 25.58 55.35
C MET A 1 -7.94 24.61 54.26
N ARG A 2 -7.38 23.44 54.63
CA ARG A 2 -7.09 22.37 53.65
C ARG A 2 -8.43 21.84 53.15
N ALA A 3 -8.69 21.90 51.85
CA ALA A 3 -9.88 21.25 51.29
C ALA A 3 -9.83 19.75 51.67
N LEU A 4 -10.89 19.26 52.31
CA LEU A 4 -11.03 17.84 52.60
C LEU A 4 -10.96 17.08 51.27
N ARG A 5 -9.92 16.26 51.10
CA ARG A 5 -9.71 15.43 49.93
C ARG A 5 -9.96 13.99 50.31
N THR A 6 -10.99 13.39 49.74
CA THR A 6 -11.31 11.98 49.97
C THR A 6 -10.96 11.19 48.73
N LEU A 7 -10.12 10.16 48.86
CA LEU A 7 -9.81 9.26 47.75
C LEU A 7 -11.08 8.52 47.37
N VAL A 8 -11.53 8.70 46.13
CA VAL A 8 -12.73 8.06 45.60
C VAL A 8 -12.36 6.74 44.94
N LYS A 9 -11.30 6.74 44.12
CA LYS A 9 -10.85 5.55 43.38
C LYS A 9 -9.45 5.72 42.83
N THR A 10 -8.84 4.59 42.48
CA THR A 10 -7.61 4.52 41.70
C THR A 10 -7.91 3.87 40.36
N VAL A 11 -7.53 4.52 39.27
CA VAL A 11 -7.78 4.05 37.89
C VAL A 11 -6.45 3.72 37.24
N ARG A 12 -6.32 2.53 36.65
CA ARG A 12 -5.15 2.17 35.86
C ARG A 12 -5.25 2.80 34.47
N LEU A 13 -4.19 3.44 34.02
CA LEU A 13 -4.18 4.18 32.76
C LEU A 13 -3.77 3.29 31.58
N ALA A 14 -3.96 3.81 30.37
CA ALA A 14 -3.81 3.07 29.12
C ALA A 14 -2.39 2.55 28.84
N ASP A 15 -1.37 3.17 29.41
CA ASP A 15 0.03 2.72 29.35
C ASP A 15 0.32 1.50 30.25
N LYS A 16 -0.65 1.07 31.07
CA LYS A 16 -0.59 -0.03 32.06
C LYS A 16 0.43 0.17 33.19
N LEU A 17 1.23 1.21 33.15
CA LEU A 17 2.28 1.55 34.12
C LEU A 17 1.85 2.70 35.05
N SER A 18 0.98 3.57 34.57
CA SER A 18 0.49 4.73 35.31
C SER A 18 -0.86 4.45 35.97
N VAL A 19 -1.12 5.14 37.06
CA VAL A 19 -2.39 5.16 37.79
C VAL A 19 -2.82 6.59 38.07
N ALA A 20 -4.12 6.84 37.96
CA ALA A 20 -4.75 8.08 38.42
C ALA A 20 -5.44 7.82 39.76
N LYS A 21 -4.96 8.48 40.82
CA LYS A 21 -5.66 8.51 42.11
C LYS A 21 -6.63 9.68 42.10
N VAL A 22 -7.92 9.40 42.15
CA VAL A 22 -9.00 10.39 42.02
C VAL A 22 -9.53 10.72 43.40
N TYR A 23 -9.56 12.01 43.71
CA TYR A 23 -10.05 12.59 44.95
C TYR A 23 -11.26 13.48 44.68
N THR A 24 -12.24 13.45 45.58
CA THR A 24 -13.24 14.51 45.67
C THR A 24 -12.74 15.58 46.63
N THR A 25 -12.89 16.84 46.25
CA THR A 25 -12.45 18.02 47.03
C THR A 25 -13.58 19.03 47.24
N GLY A 26 -14.83 18.61 47.03
CA GLY A 26 -16.04 19.41 47.15
C GLY A 26 -17.15 18.92 46.22
N LYS A 27 -18.36 19.49 46.36
CA LYS A 27 -19.61 19.01 45.71
C LYS A 27 -19.53 18.88 44.18
N HIS A 28 -18.65 19.64 43.52
CA HIS A 28 -18.44 19.63 42.06
C HIS A 28 -16.96 19.72 41.65
N ARG A 29 -16.06 19.22 42.51
CA ARG A 29 -14.62 19.32 42.26
C ARG A 29 -13.94 17.99 42.47
N PHE A 30 -13.33 17.49 41.40
CA PHE A 30 -12.48 16.31 41.43
C PHE A 30 -11.05 16.68 41.10
N GLU A 31 -10.14 15.94 41.72
CA GLU A 31 -8.71 16.05 41.50
C GLU A 31 -8.17 14.66 41.17
N ALA A 32 -7.34 14.53 40.15
CA ALA A 32 -6.66 13.28 39.83
C ALA A 32 -5.16 13.49 39.88
N GLU A 33 -4.50 12.79 40.80
CA GLU A 33 -3.04 12.72 40.80
C GLU A 33 -2.59 11.58 39.89
N ILE A 34 -1.73 11.91 38.93
CA ILE A 34 -1.18 10.94 37.99
C ILE A 34 0.17 10.46 38.54
N TRP A 35 0.27 9.15 38.76
CA TRP A 35 1.46 8.49 39.29
C TRP A 35 1.93 7.42 38.31
N ALA A 36 3.24 7.29 38.09
CA ALA A 36 3.82 6.14 37.42
C ALA A 36 5.12 5.75 38.12
N LYS A 37 5.37 4.44 38.28
CA LYS A 37 6.59 3.91 38.92
C LYS A 37 6.91 4.59 40.28
N GLY A 38 5.89 4.90 41.07
CA GLY A 38 6.05 5.56 42.37
C GLY A 38 6.33 7.07 42.35
N LYS A 39 6.39 7.70 41.17
CA LYS A 39 6.58 9.16 41.01
C LYS A 39 5.28 9.84 40.57
N LYS A 40 4.96 10.98 41.18
CA LYS A 40 3.85 11.86 40.75
C LYS A 40 4.28 12.68 39.53
N PHE A 41 3.52 12.56 38.45
CA PHE A 41 3.76 13.28 37.18
C PHE A 41 2.97 14.57 37.08
N GLY A 42 1.77 14.60 37.63
CA GLY A 42 0.90 15.75 37.49
C GLY A 42 -0.37 15.63 38.31
N THR A 43 -1.12 16.72 38.32
CA THR A 43 -2.42 16.80 38.98
C THR A 43 -3.42 17.42 38.01
N LEU A 44 -4.53 16.74 37.76
CA LEU A 44 -5.66 17.27 37.00
C LEU A 44 -6.73 17.75 37.97
N VAL A 45 -7.32 18.91 37.71
CA VAL A 45 -8.39 19.46 38.56
C VAL A 45 -9.60 19.81 37.70
N ALA A 46 -10.67 19.01 37.83
CA ALA A 46 -11.93 19.26 37.16
C ALA A 46 -12.88 20.04 38.08
N LYS A 47 -13.23 21.26 37.66
CA LYS A 47 -14.17 22.17 38.34
C LYS A 47 -15.31 22.52 37.38
N GLY A 48 -16.36 21.70 37.34
CA GLY A 48 -17.48 21.87 36.40
C GLY A 48 -17.14 21.63 34.91
N LYS A 49 -15.85 21.62 34.53
CA LYS A 49 -15.35 21.28 33.19
C LYS A 49 -14.30 20.17 33.24
N PRO A 50 -14.17 19.33 32.19
CA PRO A 50 -13.11 18.34 32.11
C PRO A 50 -11.72 18.99 32.19
N ALA A 51 -10.77 18.27 32.78
CA ALA A 51 -9.36 18.63 32.80
C ALA A 51 -8.56 17.61 31.97
N HIS A 52 -7.66 18.11 31.13
CA HIS A 52 -6.84 17.29 30.25
C HIS A 52 -5.37 17.39 30.65
N GLY A 53 -4.65 16.27 30.53
CA GLY A 53 -3.20 16.24 30.71
C GLY A 53 -2.59 15.23 29.76
N GLN A 54 -1.43 15.58 29.22
CA GLN A 54 -0.66 14.71 28.35
C GLN A 54 0.78 14.62 28.83
N ASN A 55 1.37 13.44 28.70
CA ASN A 55 2.80 13.24 28.93
C ASN A 55 3.29 12.04 28.11
N ASN A 56 4.33 12.22 27.28
CA ASN A 56 4.95 11.15 26.49
C ASN A 56 3.92 10.28 25.71
N GLY A 57 2.97 10.92 25.02
CA GLY A 57 1.93 10.22 24.26
C GLY A 57 0.81 9.59 25.10
N LEU A 58 0.88 9.60 26.44
CA LEU A 58 -0.24 9.25 27.31
C LEU A 58 -1.15 10.47 27.49
N HIS A 59 -2.39 10.34 27.01
CA HIS A 59 -3.45 11.33 27.18
C HIS A 59 -4.39 10.91 28.30
N VAL A 60 -4.72 11.84 29.19
CA VAL A 60 -5.59 11.60 30.34
C VAL A 60 -6.62 12.73 30.43
N THR A 61 -7.88 12.37 30.62
CA THR A 61 -8.98 13.31 30.86
C THR A 61 -9.66 12.97 32.18
N LEU A 62 -9.77 13.96 33.07
CA LEU A 62 -10.59 13.91 34.28
C LEU A 62 -11.90 14.64 34.01
N HIS A 63 -13.02 13.92 34.07
CA HIS A 63 -14.35 14.49 33.92
C HIS A 63 -14.85 15.09 35.25
N PRO A 64 -15.77 16.08 35.21
CA PRO A 64 -16.35 16.71 36.40
C PRO A 64 -17.13 15.77 37.35
N ASN A 65 -17.41 14.55 36.91
CA ASN A 65 -18.04 13.49 37.72
C ASN A 65 -17.00 12.53 38.34
N GLY A 66 -15.71 12.82 38.22
CA GLY A 66 -14.63 11.98 38.73
C GLY A 66 -14.32 10.76 37.88
N ARG A 67 -14.90 10.61 36.67
CA ARG A 67 -14.46 9.61 35.69
C ARG A 67 -13.11 10.02 35.09
N VAL A 68 -12.20 9.06 34.96
CA VAL A 68 -10.94 9.23 34.25
C VAL A 68 -10.99 8.39 32.98
N THR A 69 -10.64 9.00 31.85
CA THR A 69 -10.39 8.31 30.58
C THR A 69 -8.94 8.53 30.18
N SER A 70 -8.33 7.54 29.53
CA SER A 70 -6.96 7.67 29.04
C SER A 70 -6.74 6.83 27.80
N TRP A 71 -5.85 7.29 26.94
CA TRP A 71 -5.37 6.56 25.78
C TRP A 71 -3.89 6.88 25.55
N VAL A 72 -3.16 5.98 24.89
CA VAL A 72 -1.77 6.20 24.49
C VAL A 72 -1.77 6.35 22.98
N GLU A 73 -1.04 7.33 22.46
CA GLU A 73 -0.68 7.43 21.05
C GLU A 73 0.00 6.14 20.64
N ARG A 74 -0.76 5.28 19.95
CA ARG A 74 -0.19 4.11 19.29
C ARG A 74 0.44 4.66 18.01
N ALA A 75 1.77 4.61 17.92
CA ALA A 75 2.42 4.71 16.61
C ALA A 75 1.70 3.72 15.69
N GLU A 76 1.24 4.17 14.53
CA GLU A 76 0.63 3.28 13.55
C GLU A 76 1.50 2.03 13.44
N PRO A 77 0.92 0.82 13.49
CA PRO A 77 1.72 -0.38 13.33
C PRO A 77 2.46 -0.25 12.01
N LYS A 78 3.78 -0.05 12.07
CA LYS A 78 4.64 -0.16 10.90
C LYS A 78 4.24 -1.46 10.20
N PRO A 79 3.92 -1.44 8.89
CA PRO A 79 3.52 -2.63 8.20
C PRO A 79 4.55 -3.71 8.52
N LYS A 80 4.09 -4.85 9.06
CA LYS A 80 4.95 -6.01 9.32
C LYS A 80 5.75 -6.24 8.02
N PRO A 81 7.06 -6.51 8.08
CA PRO A 81 7.79 -6.92 6.88
C PRO A 81 7.00 -8.06 6.26
N GLN A 82 6.42 -7.83 5.08
CA GLN A 82 5.78 -8.90 4.34
C GLN A 82 6.86 -9.96 4.12
N PRO A 83 6.58 -11.25 4.35
CA PRO A 83 7.52 -12.29 3.97
C PRO A 83 7.91 -12.04 2.52
N VAL A 84 9.19 -11.78 2.25
CA VAL A 84 9.70 -11.65 0.89
C VAL A 84 9.38 -12.99 0.23
N ALA A 85 8.35 -13.02 -0.61
CA ALA A 85 7.90 -14.26 -1.23
C ALA A 85 9.10 -14.84 -1.98
N LYS A 86 9.45 -16.09 -1.68
CA LYS A 86 10.58 -16.75 -2.34
C LYS A 86 10.26 -16.82 -3.83
N ARG A 87 11.10 -16.15 -4.64
CA ARG A 87 11.02 -16.16 -6.09
C ARG A 87 11.60 -17.49 -6.59
N VAL A 88 10.85 -18.23 -7.39
CA VAL A 88 11.35 -19.44 -8.07
C VAL A 88 11.53 -19.09 -9.55
N LEU A 89 12.75 -19.20 -10.07
CA LEU A 89 13.01 -18.97 -11.50
C LEU A 89 12.28 -20.03 -12.32
N VAL A 90 11.45 -19.60 -13.26
CA VAL A 90 10.67 -20.47 -14.14
C VAL A 90 11.30 -20.53 -15.52
N VAL A 91 11.66 -19.38 -16.08
CA VAL A 91 12.23 -19.30 -17.43
C VAL A 91 13.16 -18.11 -17.55
N THR A 92 14.20 -18.28 -18.37
CA THR A 92 15.05 -17.19 -18.86
C THR A 92 14.86 -17.12 -20.37
N ARG A 93 14.69 -15.92 -20.94
CA ARG A 93 14.39 -15.75 -22.37
C ARG A 93 15.09 -14.51 -22.92
N THR A 94 15.71 -14.65 -24.08
CA THR A 94 16.17 -13.51 -24.89
C THR A 94 14.96 -12.75 -25.42
N LEU A 95 15.02 -11.42 -25.37
CA LEU A 95 13.95 -10.52 -25.82
C LEU A 95 14.11 -10.17 -27.31
N ALA A 96 13.13 -9.47 -27.85
CA ALA A 96 13.02 -9.20 -29.29
C ALA A 96 14.11 -8.28 -29.87
N ASP A 97 14.91 -7.64 -29.03
CA ASP A 97 16.07 -6.83 -29.42
C ASP A 97 17.36 -7.65 -29.55
N ASP A 98 17.31 -8.97 -29.32
CA ASP A 98 18.43 -9.93 -29.32
C ASP A 98 19.58 -9.62 -28.32
N ALA A 99 19.54 -8.48 -27.65
CA ALA A 99 20.54 -8.02 -26.69
C ALA A 99 20.05 -8.13 -25.24
N SER A 100 18.74 -8.02 -25.01
CA SER A 100 18.17 -8.08 -23.67
C SER A 100 17.72 -9.50 -23.31
N THR A 101 17.71 -9.79 -22.01
CA THR A 101 17.26 -11.05 -21.44
C THR A 101 16.30 -10.81 -20.29
N ALA A 102 15.19 -11.53 -20.26
CA ALA A 102 14.27 -11.54 -19.13
C ALA A 102 14.37 -12.85 -18.33
N LYS A 103 14.42 -12.73 -17.02
CA LYS A 103 14.29 -13.85 -16.07
C LYS A 103 12.93 -13.76 -15.39
N VAL A 104 12.06 -14.73 -15.64
CA VAL A 104 10.71 -14.80 -15.09
C VAL A 104 10.69 -15.70 -13.86
N TYR A 105 10.16 -15.17 -12.76
CA TYR A 105 10.05 -15.82 -11.48
C TYR A 105 8.59 -15.99 -11.07
N LYS A 106 8.27 -17.15 -10.49
CA LYS A 106 6.98 -17.39 -9.84
C LYS A 106 7.08 -17.07 -8.36
N LEU A 107 6.15 -16.25 -7.88
CA LEU A 107 5.99 -15.88 -6.47
C LEU A 107 4.69 -16.43 -5.88
N GLY A 108 3.73 -16.83 -6.73
CA GLY A 108 2.46 -17.41 -6.32
C GLY A 108 1.59 -17.83 -7.52
N PRO A 109 0.37 -18.34 -7.29
CA PRO A 109 -0.51 -18.86 -8.34
C PRO A 109 -0.75 -17.91 -9.52
N ASN A 110 -0.96 -16.62 -9.23
CA ASN A 110 -1.16 -15.55 -10.23
C ASN A 110 -0.20 -14.37 -9.97
N HIS A 111 1.02 -14.68 -9.52
CA HIS A 111 2.02 -13.67 -9.17
C HIS A 111 3.36 -14.08 -9.76
N TYR A 112 3.72 -13.40 -10.84
CA TYR A 112 4.99 -13.55 -11.50
C TYR A 112 5.70 -12.21 -11.58
N GLU A 113 7.02 -12.28 -11.59
CA GLU A 113 7.87 -11.12 -11.83
C GLU A 113 8.87 -11.44 -12.93
N ALA A 114 9.18 -10.47 -13.80
CA ALA A 114 10.20 -10.61 -14.82
C ALA A 114 11.28 -9.55 -14.61
N ASP A 115 12.50 -9.98 -14.30
CA ASP A 115 13.66 -9.10 -14.25
C ASP A 115 14.25 -8.99 -15.65
N ILE A 116 14.28 -7.78 -16.20
CA ILE A 116 14.81 -7.48 -17.54
C ILE A 116 16.25 -7.00 -17.39
N TYR A 117 17.15 -7.56 -18.19
CA TYR A 117 18.57 -7.25 -18.21
C TYR A 117 19.02 -6.88 -19.62
N ALA A 118 19.91 -5.90 -19.74
CA ALA A 118 20.70 -5.62 -20.95
C ALA A 118 22.17 -5.54 -20.54
N ASP A 119 23.06 -6.15 -21.32
CA ASP A 119 24.51 -6.19 -21.04
C ASP A 119 24.86 -6.62 -19.61
N GLY A 120 24.08 -7.55 -19.05
CA GLY A 120 24.24 -8.04 -17.68
C GLY A 120 23.75 -7.10 -16.57
N THR A 121 23.31 -5.88 -16.91
CA THR A 121 22.74 -4.91 -15.97
C THR A 121 21.22 -5.04 -15.94
N LYS A 122 20.64 -5.02 -14.73
CA LYS A 122 19.18 -5.07 -14.57
C LYS A 122 18.58 -3.71 -14.93
N LEU A 123 17.69 -3.69 -15.92
CA LEU A 123 16.97 -2.50 -16.37
C LEU A 123 15.70 -2.29 -15.55
N ASP A 124 14.85 -3.32 -15.46
CA ASP A 124 13.53 -3.19 -14.84
C ASP A 124 13.02 -4.51 -14.25
N THR A 125 11.93 -4.44 -13.49
CA THR A 125 11.14 -5.57 -12.99
C THR A 125 9.66 -5.39 -13.30
N LEU A 126 9.12 -6.23 -14.19
CA LEU A 126 7.68 -6.32 -14.39
C LEU A 126 7.06 -7.17 -13.29
N VAL A 127 5.94 -6.73 -12.69
CA VAL A 127 5.24 -7.44 -11.62
C VAL A 127 3.80 -7.74 -12.05
N ALA A 128 3.55 -8.97 -12.51
CA ALA A 128 2.21 -9.42 -12.87
C ALA A 128 1.55 -10.11 -11.67
N LYS A 129 0.73 -9.36 -10.92
CA LYS A 129 0.01 -9.84 -9.73
C LYS A 129 -1.49 -9.76 -9.93
N GLY A 130 -2.06 -10.83 -10.47
CA GLY A 130 -3.48 -10.91 -10.85
C GLY A 130 -3.88 -10.03 -12.03
N ARG A 131 -2.95 -9.26 -12.60
CA ARG A 131 -3.08 -8.43 -13.80
C ARG A 131 -1.75 -8.42 -14.55
N SER A 132 -1.81 -8.26 -15.87
CA SER A 132 -0.62 -8.16 -16.70
C SER A 132 0.17 -6.89 -16.36
N ALA A 133 1.48 -6.95 -16.58
CA ALA A 133 2.39 -5.81 -16.48
C ALA A 133 3.09 -5.62 -17.83
N CYS A 134 3.34 -4.37 -18.22
CA CYS A 134 4.06 -4.02 -19.44
C CYS A 134 5.11 -2.95 -19.15
N GLY A 135 6.22 -3.00 -19.89
CA GLY A 135 7.29 -2.02 -19.84
C GLY A 135 7.82 -1.78 -21.24
N GLN A 136 8.40 -0.59 -21.44
CA GLN A 136 9.02 -0.19 -22.69
C GLN A 136 10.36 0.49 -22.38
N ASP A 137 11.41 0.13 -23.12
CA ASP A 137 12.70 0.80 -23.07
C ASP A 137 13.30 0.85 -24.49
N ASN A 138 13.68 2.03 -24.96
CA ASN A 138 14.35 2.23 -26.27
C ASN A 138 13.67 1.52 -27.46
N GLY A 139 12.33 1.51 -27.51
CA GLY A 139 11.56 0.86 -28.57
C GLY A 139 11.36 -0.66 -28.40
N LEU A 140 12.02 -1.28 -27.41
CA LEU A 140 11.68 -2.63 -26.95
C LEU A 140 10.48 -2.55 -26.01
N HIS A 141 9.46 -3.34 -26.30
CA HIS A 141 8.28 -3.53 -25.48
C HIS A 141 8.27 -4.94 -24.90
N VAL A 142 7.84 -5.06 -23.65
CA VAL A 142 7.74 -6.33 -22.93
C VAL A 142 6.43 -6.37 -22.17
N ALA A 143 5.71 -7.49 -22.26
CA ALA A 143 4.51 -7.75 -21.48
C ALA A 143 4.61 -9.09 -20.74
N LEU A 144 4.29 -9.06 -19.45
CA LEU A 144 4.21 -10.23 -18.56
C LEU A 144 2.75 -10.45 -18.13
N GLN A 145 2.24 -11.64 -18.39
CA GLN A 145 0.89 -12.05 -18.00
C GLN A 145 0.86 -12.65 -16.59
N PRO A 146 -0.29 -12.66 -15.89
CA PRO A 146 -0.44 -13.23 -14.55
C PRO A 146 -0.17 -14.73 -14.45
N ASP A 147 -0.14 -15.45 -15.57
CA ASP A 147 0.16 -16.87 -15.65
C ASP A 147 1.67 -17.16 -15.86
N GLY A 148 2.47 -16.11 -16.07
CA GLY A 148 3.91 -16.18 -16.30
C GLY A 148 4.32 -16.14 -17.77
N GLN A 149 3.38 -16.03 -18.72
CA GLN A 149 3.73 -15.85 -20.13
C GLN A 149 4.35 -14.48 -20.37
N LEU A 150 5.48 -14.47 -21.08
CA LEU A 150 6.24 -13.28 -21.42
C LEU A 150 6.30 -13.11 -22.94
N THR A 151 5.96 -11.91 -23.42
CA THR A 151 6.04 -11.53 -24.84
C THR A 151 6.86 -10.25 -24.97
N SER A 152 7.61 -10.11 -26.07
CA SER A 152 8.35 -8.89 -26.39
C SER A 152 8.33 -8.60 -27.89
N TRP A 153 8.41 -7.32 -28.25
CA TRP A 153 8.49 -6.83 -29.63
C TRP A 153 9.27 -5.52 -29.67
N VAL A 154 9.87 -5.19 -30.82
CA VAL A 154 10.48 -3.87 -31.06
C VAL A 154 9.57 -3.06 -31.99
N ASP A 155 9.59 -1.74 -31.87
CA ASP A 155 8.93 -0.87 -32.85
C ASP A 155 9.54 -1.12 -34.24
N ASP A 156 8.72 -1.35 -35.26
CA ASP A 156 9.20 -1.43 -36.64
C ASP A 156 9.77 -0.05 -37.04
N ALA A 157 10.98 -0.03 -37.60
CA ALA A 157 11.44 1.12 -38.38
C ALA A 157 10.39 1.46 -39.46
N PRO A 158 10.20 2.73 -39.85
CA PRO A 158 9.21 3.08 -40.87
C PRO A 158 9.44 2.24 -42.12
N LYS A 159 8.42 1.45 -42.45
CA LYS A 159 8.27 0.74 -43.71
C LYS A 159 8.59 1.73 -44.83
N THR A 160 9.66 1.47 -45.58
CA THR A 160 10.01 2.23 -46.77
C THR A 160 8.76 2.39 -47.63
N GLU A 161 8.51 3.63 -48.03
CA GLU A 161 7.44 4.03 -48.94
C GLU A 161 7.32 3.02 -50.10
N THR A 162 6.23 2.24 -50.10
CA THR A 162 5.61 1.86 -51.36
C THR A 162 4.58 2.94 -51.61
N ALA A 163 4.92 3.89 -52.48
CA ALA A 163 3.99 4.89 -52.97
C ALA A 163 2.73 4.19 -53.49
N ASN A 164 1.59 4.48 -52.86
CA ASN A 164 0.29 4.26 -53.45
C ASN A 164 0.00 5.46 -54.37
N ASP A 165 -0.28 5.19 -55.64
CA ASP A 165 -0.96 6.09 -56.57
C ASP A 165 -1.65 5.18 -57.60
N THR A 166 -2.95 5.14 -57.84
CA THR A 166 -4.13 5.79 -57.27
C THR A 166 -5.32 4.92 -57.69
N SER A 167 -6.34 4.86 -56.84
CA SER A 167 -7.63 4.26 -57.19
C SER A 167 -8.43 5.26 -58.03
N ASP A 168 -8.96 4.85 -59.17
CA ASP A 168 -10.11 5.53 -59.77
C ASP A 168 -11.09 4.53 -60.40
N THR A 169 -12.36 4.86 -60.23
CA THR A 169 -13.54 3.99 -60.28
C THR A 169 -14.21 4.05 -61.66
N VAL A 170 -14.55 2.90 -62.26
CA VAL A 170 -15.67 2.78 -63.22
C VAL A 170 -16.44 1.48 -62.95
N THR A 171 -17.76 1.63 -62.75
CA THR A 171 -18.80 0.61 -62.48
C THR A 171 -19.27 -0.12 -63.78
N PRO A 172 -20.30 -0.99 -63.77
CA PRO A 172 -20.27 -2.47 -63.75
C PRO A 172 -20.65 -3.14 -65.11
N ALA A 173 -20.33 -4.43 -65.32
CA ALA A 173 -20.98 -5.26 -66.34
C ALA A 173 -20.99 -6.77 -65.97
N GLU A 174 -22.17 -7.20 -65.54
CA GLU A 174 -22.90 -8.49 -65.64
C GLU A 174 -22.24 -9.90 -65.53
N PRO A 175 -22.98 -10.87 -64.95
CA PRO A 175 -22.58 -12.28 -64.85
C PRO A 175 -22.96 -13.06 -66.11
N THR A 176 -22.20 -14.08 -66.48
CA THR A 176 -22.66 -15.07 -67.47
C THR A 176 -22.22 -16.48 -67.10
N VAL A 177 -23.22 -17.24 -66.63
CA VAL A 177 -23.26 -18.71 -66.68
C VAL A 177 -23.71 -19.11 -68.08
N VAL A 178 -22.96 -20.00 -68.75
CA VAL A 178 -23.44 -20.85 -69.87
C VAL A 178 -22.74 -22.21 -69.68
N VAL A 179 -23.39 -23.22 -69.09
CA VAL A 179 -24.22 -24.29 -69.72
C VAL A 179 -23.48 -25.14 -70.76
N ARG A 180 -23.50 -26.45 -70.54
CA ARG A 180 -23.00 -27.53 -71.43
C ARG A 180 -23.93 -27.79 -72.63
N THR A 181 -23.35 -28.09 -73.78
CA THR A 181 -23.71 -29.09 -74.84
C THR A 181 -22.58 -29.01 -75.88
N ASN A 182 -22.03 -30.06 -76.51
CA ASN A 182 -22.57 -31.33 -77.00
C ASN A 182 -21.47 -32.41 -76.94
#